data_AF-A0A0R3C6S7-F1
#
_entry.id   AF-A0A0R3C6S7-F1
#
_cell.length_a   1.000
_cell.length_b   1.000
_cell.length_c   1.000
_cell.angle_alpha   90.00
_cell.angle_beta   90.00
_cell.angle_gamma   90.00
#
_symmetry.space_group_name_H-M   'P 1'
#
loop_
_entity.id
_entity.type
_entity.pdbx_description
1 polymer ?
#
loop_
_entity_poly.entity_id
_entity_poly.type
_entity_poly.pdbx_seq_one_letter_code
_entity_poly.pdbx_strand_id
1 'polypeptide(L)'
;MTLLAGVSILLFIVWLLRFRSTIFLCLAFLLFTFVWRTISSFYIDLSGPILSSQLQMFIGPGVMTVFQSIAYFLTLLPFLWVFNAQALDDWARSAPVPEPHPSQSQLTLSDVTFYVSVLFLILLFGALIQGGVIPLFAKIERWTFNEQANFLHRFVIERGDMVCFWWGTMFVAEWLRRRRYDYRFLVLLAAMIFYMFLVGGRFSPFYRYCGFFIIPFSAALLVQARGFAGGRSLSLLPRIADRRIVLAGTGIIAATVAMIAFALYWNLTRVRGYEGEAARGAFVERALVQPSEIGWASYQRVLVNGDWDARRAFDALFGRPIVAGRNTTPQFLMSETIGEPRTTEHITGGFQFAGGFPEIFFELFGPYLSWFFLLGAGWLTALISAIMIRSIVAGRYLTAMLSFYVLYGFYVMYIGGMLNFAATPTYWIKIAALFAAIILEERWQMLGRPVLPWVLADKTRLFRRSAVSKV
;
A
#
# COMPACT_ATOMS: atom_id res chain seq x y z
N MET A 1 -27.97 -13.23 1.09
CA MET A 1 -26.78 -13.19 1.98
C MET A 1 -25.62 -12.43 1.35
N THR A 2 -25.22 -12.72 0.12
CA THR A 2 -24.14 -12.02 -0.62
C THR A 2 -24.29 -10.49 -0.64
N LEU A 3 -25.48 -9.97 -0.96
CA LEU A 3 -25.77 -8.52 -0.98
C LEU A 3 -25.58 -7.87 0.39
N LEU A 4 -26.09 -8.49 1.45
CA LEU A 4 -25.92 -7.99 2.81
C LEU A 4 -24.43 -7.94 3.18
N ALA A 5 -23.67 -9.00 2.90
CA ALA A 5 -22.24 -9.07 3.19
C ALA A 5 -21.43 -8.00 2.44
N GLY A 6 -21.57 -7.94 1.11
CA GLY A 6 -20.84 -6.96 0.28
C GLY A 6 -21.16 -5.52 0.69
N VAL A 7 -22.44 -5.19 0.86
CA VAL A 7 -22.87 -3.85 1.29
C VAL A 7 -22.36 -3.54 2.70
N SER A 8 -22.34 -4.51 3.63
CA SER A 8 -21.85 -4.29 4.99
C SER A 8 -20.37 -3.88 5.03
N ILE A 9 -19.49 -4.46 4.21
CA ILE A 9 -18.08 -4.05 4.15
C ILE A 9 -17.97 -2.63 3.61
N LEU A 10 -18.72 -2.31 2.56
CA LEU A 10 -18.68 -0.98 1.94
C LEU A 10 -19.16 0.10 2.92
N LEU A 11 -20.26 -0.18 3.64
CA LEU A 11 -20.77 0.68 4.71
C LEU A 11 -19.79 0.79 5.87
N PHE A 12 -19.12 -0.30 6.24
CA PHE A 12 -18.09 -0.28 7.29
C PHE A 12 -16.90 0.60 6.90
N ILE A 13 -16.46 0.56 5.65
CA ILE A 13 -15.38 1.41 5.13
C ILE A 13 -15.81 2.88 5.08
N VAL A 14 -17.04 3.17 4.69
CA VAL A 14 -17.63 4.52 4.77
C VAL A 14 -17.71 5.00 6.23
N TRP A 15 -18.09 4.11 7.14
CA TRP A 15 -18.12 4.39 8.58
C TRP A 15 -16.71 4.66 9.11
N LEU A 16 -15.70 3.90 8.71
CA LEU A 16 -14.30 4.16 9.06
C LEU A 16 -13.86 5.54 8.54
N LEU A 17 -14.14 5.86 7.28
CA LEU A 17 -13.84 7.17 6.71
C LEU A 17 -14.47 8.31 7.52
N ARG A 18 -15.73 8.14 7.95
CA ARG A 18 -16.51 9.18 8.62
C ARG A 18 -16.20 9.32 10.11
N PHE A 19 -16.01 8.22 10.83
CA PHE A 19 -15.94 8.22 12.29
C PHE A 19 -14.57 7.80 12.83
N ARG A 20 -13.75 7.13 12.02
CA ARG A 20 -12.43 6.61 12.38
C ARG A 20 -11.39 6.97 11.31
N SER A 21 -11.38 8.23 10.87
CA SER A 21 -10.58 8.68 9.72
C SER A 21 -9.08 8.39 9.86
N THR A 22 -8.54 8.37 11.08
CA THR A 22 -7.16 7.95 11.35
C THR A 22 -6.89 6.50 10.92
N ILE A 23 -7.80 5.57 11.26
CA ILE A 23 -7.72 4.16 10.84
C ILE A 23 -7.87 4.07 9.33
N PHE A 24 -8.85 4.79 8.76
CA PHE A 24 -9.09 4.82 7.33
C PHE A 24 -7.84 5.24 6.53
N LEU A 25 -7.17 6.32 6.94
CA LEU A 25 -5.94 6.77 6.27
C LEU A 25 -4.76 5.83 6.51
N CYS A 26 -4.61 5.30 7.73
CA CYS A 26 -3.58 4.32 8.06
C CYS A 26 -3.67 3.07 7.18
N LEU A 27 -4.89 2.70 6.80
CA LEU A 27 -5.19 1.52 5.99
C LEU A 27 -5.61 1.87 4.57
N ALA A 28 -5.40 3.11 4.11
CA ALA A 28 -5.91 3.59 2.82
C ALA A 28 -5.51 2.67 1.66
N PHE A 29 -4.28 2.16 1.70
CA PHE A 29 -3.83 1.12 0.79
C PHE A 29 -4.69 -0.15 0.97
N LEU A 30 -4.59 -0.90 2.07
CA LEU A 30 -5.36 -2.14 2.27
C LEU A 30 -6.87 -2.03 2.00
N LEU A 31 -7.52 -0.96 2.47
CA LEU A 31 -8.94 -0.74 2.30
C LEU A 31 -9.33 -0.62 0.82
N PHE A 32 -8.49 -0.01 -0.02
CA PHE A 32 -8.74 0.03 -1.45
C PHE A 32 -8.75 -1.39 -2.04
N THR A 33 -7.76 -2.22 -1.70
CA THR A 33 -7.73 -3.63 -2.16
C THR A 33 -8.96 -4.38 -1.68
N PHE A 34 -9.38 -4.19 -0.43
CA PHE A 34 -10.58 -4.84 0.11
C PHE A 34 -11.84 -4.39 -0.61
N VAL A 35 -12.04 -3.08 -0.84
CA VAL A 35 -13.16 -2.55 -1.62
C VAL A 35 -13.16 -3.16 -3.02
N TRP A 36 -12.03 -3.12 -3.73
CA TRP A 36 -11.95 -3.60 -5.10
C TRP A 36 -12.28 -5.10 -5.19
N ARG A 37 -11.70 -5.90 -4.29
CA ARG A 37 -11.94 -7.35 -4.29
C ARG A 37 -13.33 -7.72 -3.80
N THR A 38 -13.94 -6.97 -2.89
CA THR A 38 -15.34 -7.12 -2.53
C THR A 38 -16.27 -6.78 -3.69
N ILE A 39 -16.01 -5.71 -4.44
CA ILE A 39 -16.79 -5.39 -5.65
C ILE A 39 -16.66 -6.51 -6.68
N SER A 40 -15.44 -7.03 -6.88
CA SER A 40 -15.17 -8.14 -7.80
C SER A 40 -15.87 -9.44 -7.37
N SER A 41 -15.79 -9.82 -6.10
CA SER A 41 -16.48 -11.02 -5.60
C SER A 41 -17.99 -10.88 -5.66
N PHE A 42 -18.49 -9.69 -5.34
CA PHE A 42 -19.90 -9.36 -5.40
C PHE A 42 -20.44 -9.45 -6.83
N TYR A 43 -19.66 -9.01 -7.82
CA TYR A 43 -19.98 -9.17 -9.24
C TYR A 43 -20.01 -10.65 -9.64
N ILE A 44 -18.99 -11.44 -9.29
CA ILE A 44 -18.92 -12.88 -9.62
C ILE A 44 -20.11 -13.64 -9.00
N ASP A 45 -20.41 -13.39 -7.73
CA ASP A 45 -21.47 -14.10 -7.01
C ASP A 45 -22.87 -13.77 -7.55
N LEU A 46 -23.10 -12.53 -8.05
CA LEU A 46 -24.40 -12.09 -8.57
C LEU A 46 -24.60 -12.32 -10.07
N SER A 47 -23.54 -12.16 -10.87
CA SER A 47 -23.60 -12.22 -12.33
C SER A 47 -23.10 -13.55 -12.90
N GLY A 48 -22.56 -14.44 -12.05
CA GLY A 48 -22.16 -15.78 -12.44
C GLY A 48 -23.32 -16.65 -12.97
N PRO A 49 -23.04 -17.66 -13.82
CA PRO A 49 -21.72 -18.13 -14.21
C PRO A 49 -21.06 -17.25 -15.28
N ILE A 50 -19.81 -16.85 -15.05
CA ILE A 50 -18.99 -16.05 -15.98
C ILE A 50 -17.76 -16.86 -16.35
N LEU A 51 -17.40 -16.87 -17.63
CA LEU A 51 -16.16 -17.49 -18.10
C LEU A 51 -14.96 -16.67 -17.65
N SER A 52 -14.08 -17.24 -16.83
CA SER A 52 -12.74 -16.71 -16.59
C SER A 52 -11.82 -17.19 -17.71
N SER A 53 -11.28 -16.27 -18.51
CA SER A 53 -10.31 -16.62 -19.55
C SER A 53 -8.98 -17.07 -18.95
N GLN A 54 -8.66 -16.62 -17.74
CA GLN A 54 -7.44 -17.01 -17.03
C GLN A 54 -7.52 -18.44 -16.51
N LEU A 55 -8.64 -18.80 -15.89
CA LEU A 55 -8.87 -20.14 -15.35
C LEU A 55 -9.39 -21.14 -16.40
N GLN A 56 -9.91 -20.65 -17.55
CA GLN A 56 -10.60 -21.45 -18.56
C GLN A 56 -11.77 -22.27 -18.00
N MET A 57 -12.47 -21.70 -17.02
CA MET A 57 -13.64 -22.31 -16.40
C MET A 57 -14.70 -21.24 -16.10
N PHE A 58 -15.94 -21.68 -15.93
CA PHE A 58 -17.02 -20.83 -15.44
C PHE A 58 -16.91 -20.69 -13.92
N ILE A 59 -16.99 -19.45 -13.44
CA ILE A 59 -17.00 -19.12 -12.01
C ILE A 59 -18.29 -18.37 -11.64
N GLY A 60 -18.73 -18.56 -10.40
CA GLY A 60 -20.01 -18.07 -9.91
C GLY A 60 -21.21 -18.85 -10.50
N PRO A 61 -22.44 -18.57 -10.03
CA PRO A 61 -22.77 -17.73 -8.87
C PRO A 61 -22.35 -18.41 -7.56
N GLY A 62 -22.39 -17.68 -6.43
CA GLY A 62 -21.91 -18.23 -5.15
C GLY A 62 -22.13 -17.32 -3.95
N VAL A 63 -21.46 -17.66 -2.85
CA VAL A 63 -21.47 -16.87 -1.59
C VAL A 63 -20.04 -16.52 -1.11
N MET A 64 -19.07 -16.48 -2.02
CA MET A 64 -17.69 -16.11 -1.70
C MET A 64 -17.61 -14.73 -1.03
N THR A 65 -18.44 -13.76 -1.44
CA THR A 65 -18.47 -12.43 -0.84
C THR A 65 -18.75 -12.49 0.66
N VAL A 66 -19.58 -13.43 1.13
CA VAL A 66 -19.87 -13.59 2.56
C VAL A 66 -18.60 -13.94 3.32
N PHE A 67 -17.91 -14.97 2.84
CA PHE A 67 -16.67 -15.45 3.41
C PHE A 67 -15.57 -14.38 3.43
N GLN A 68 -15.37 -13.71 2.30
CA GLN A 68 -14.36 -12.67 2.16
C GLN A 68 -14.67 -11.47 3.08
N SER A 69 -15.95 -11.11 3.22
CA SER A 69 -16.38 -10.04 4.13
C SER A 69 -16.07 -10.38 5.58
N ILE A 70 -16.30 -11.63 6.02
CA ILE A 70 -15.96 -12.07 7.38
C ILE A 70 -14.45 -11.99 7.62
N ALA A 71 -13.63 -12.45 6.66
CA ALA A 71 -12.18 -12.36 6.75
C ALA A 71 -11.69 -10.91 6.86
N TYR A 72 -12.31 -9.99 6.12
CA TYR A 72 -11.99 -8.56 6.17
C TYR A 72 -12.41 -7.94 7.51
N PHE A 73 -13.60 -8.27 8.03
CA PHE A 73 -14.01 -7.82 9.37
C PHE A 73 -13.05 -8.30 10.46
N LEU A 74 -12.66 -9.58 10.45
CA LEU A 74 -11.72 -10.14 11.42
C LEU A 74 -10.34 -9.48 11.35
N THR A 75 -9.91 -9.11 10.14
CA THR A 75 -8.66 -8.38 9.93
C THR A 75 -8.72 -6.95 10.45
N LEU A 76 -9.88 -6.29 10.32
CA LEU A 76 -10.06 -4.88 10.68
C LEU A 76 -10.44 -4.67 12.16
N LEU A 77 -11.04 -5.66 12.81
CA LEU A 77 -11.49 -5.58 14.20
C LEU A 77 -10.36 -5.19 15.18
N PRO A 78 -9.13 -5.75 15.11
CA PRO A 78 -8.03 -5.35 15.99
C PRO A 78 -7.66 -3.87 15.90
N PHE A 79 -7.84 -3.23 14.74
CA PHE A 79 -7.59 -1.80 14.60
C PHE A 79 -8.55 -0.97 15.44
N LEU A 80 -9.82 -1.37 15.56
CA LEU A 80 -10.78 -0.67 16.41
C LEU A 80 -10.39 -0.73 17.89
N TRP A 81 -9.74 -1.81 18.29
CA TRP A 81 -9.26 -1.99 19.66
C TRP A 81 -7.97 -1.21 19.93
N VAL A 82 -6.97 -1.36 19.06
CA VAL A 82 -5.66 -0.71 19.23
C VAL A 82 -5.76 0.81 19.05
N PHE A 83 -6.60 1.29 18.13
CA PHE A 83 -6.86 2.71 17.87
C PHE A 83 -8.10 3.19 18.63
N ASN A 84 -8.23 2.78 19.90
CA ASN A 84 -9.27 3.28 20.79
C ASN A 84 -9.03 4.77 21.12
N ALA A 85 -10.08 5.45 21.61
CA ALA A 85 -10.05 6.90 21.82
C ALA A 85 -8.97 7.34 22.83
N GLN A 86 -8.72 6.56 23.87
CA GLN A 86 -7.71 6.85 24.88
C GLN A 86 -6.30 6.78 24.29
N ALA A 87 -5.98 5.69 23.60
CA ALA A 87 -4.69 5.52 22.93
C ALA A 87 -4.41 6.66 21.93
N LEU A 88 -5.42 7.04 21.15
CA LEU A 88 -5.32 8.14 20.19
C LEU A 88 -5.04 9.49 20.87
N ASP A 89 -5.73 9.81 21.98
CA ASP A 89 -5.46 11.05 22.73
C ASP A 89 -4.05 11.05 23.35
N ASP A 90 -3.61 9.92 23.90
CA ASP A 90 -2.27 9.75 24.45
C ASP A 90 -1.18 9.95 23.38
N TRP A 91 -1.37 9.41 22.19
CA TRP A 91 -0.42 9.62 21.09
C TRP A 91 -0.44 11.08 20.64
N ALA A 92 -1.61 11.71 20.52
CA ALA A 92 -1.72 13.11 20.14
C ALA A 92 -1.06 14.06 21.16
N ARG A 93 -1.01 13.69 22.45
CA ARG A 93 -0.26 14.40 23.51
C ARG A 93 1.24 14.39 23.31
N SER A 94 1.79 13.35 22.66
CA SER A 94 3.21 13.24 22.37
C SER A 94 3.69 14.08 21.18
N ALA A 95 2.77 14.77 20.49
CA ALA A 95 3.11 15.64 19.37
C ALA A 95 4.04 16.79 19.80
N PRO A 96 5.01 17.19 18.95
CA PRO A 96 5.88 18.33 19.25
C PRO A 96 5.08 19.61 19.41
N VAL A 97 5.51 20.48 20.33
CA VAL A 97 4.97 21.83 20.45
C VAL A 97 5.31 22.60 19.16
N PRO A 98 4.33 23.26 18.51
CA PRO A 98 4.60 24.00 17.30
C PRO A 98 5.62 25.12 17.52
N GLU A 99 6.58 25.26 16.60
CA GLU A 99 7.59 26.31 16.68
C GLU A 99 6.94 27.67 16.39
N PRO A 100 7.06 28.68 17.29
CA PRO A 100 6.37 29.96 17.13
C PRO A 100 6.93 30.77 15.96
N HIS A 101 8.22 30.63 15.61
CA HIS A 101 8.88 31.38 14.52
C HIS A 101 9.80 30.44 13.73
N PRO A 102 9.39 29.92 12.56
CA PRO A 102 10.26 29.09 11.74
C PRO A 102 11.41 29.97 11.20
N SER A 103 12.59 29.84 11.78
CA SER A 103 13.77 30.56 11.26
C SER A 103 14.11 30.03 9.86
N GLN A 104 14.14 30.92 8.87
CA GLN A 104 14.49 30.58 7.48
C GLN A 104 15.93 30.06 7.34
N SER A 105 16.77 30.30 8.36
CA SER A 105 18.16 29.86 8.40
C SER A 105 18.35 28.39 8.75
N GLN A 106 17.33 27.66 9.20
CA GLN A 106 17.52 26.24 9.53
C GLN A 106 17.52 25.35 8.28
N LEU A 107 18.43 24.37 8.24
CA LEU A 107 18.39 23.25 7.32
C LEU A 107 17.63 22.11 8.02
N THR A 108 16.45 21.79 7.52
CA THR A 108 15.61 20.73 8.08
C THR A 108 15.85 19.37 7.41
N LEU A 109 15.43 18.30 8.07
CA LEU A 109 15.38 16.96 7.49
C LEU A 109 14.50 16.92 6.23
N SER A 110 13.41 17.69 6.21
CA SER A 110 12.57 17.88 5.04
C SER A 110 13.35 18.47 3.86
N ASP A 111 14.13 19.53 4.09
CA ASP A 111 14.96 20.15 3.03
C ASP A 111 15.97 19.16 2.45
N VAL A 112 16.71 18.44 3.30
CA VAL A 112 17.69 17.44 2.84
C VAL A 112 17.01 16.32 2.06
N THR A 113 15.86 15.81 2.56
CA THR A 113 15.09 14.79 1.86
C THR A 113 14.64 15.29 0.49
N PHE A 114 14.15 16.52 0.41
CA PHE A 114 13.72 17.12 -0.85
C PHE A 114 14.86 17.19 -1.87
N TYR A 115 16.02 17.75 -1.50
CA TYR A 115 17.14 17.88 -2.43
C TYR A 115 17.68 16.53 -2.92
N VAL A 116 17.82 15.56 -2.02
CA VAL A 116 18.23 14.19 -2.39
C VAL A 116 17.21 13.55 -3.33
N SER A 117 15.91 13.78 -3.09
CA SER A 117 14.84 13.23 -3.93
C SER A 117 14.77 13.88 -5.31
N VAL A 118 14.99 15.20 -5.40
CA VAL A 118 15.09 15.91 -6.68
C VAL A 118 16.27 15.37 -7.49
N LEU A 119 17.45 15.25 -6.87
CA LEU A 119 18.62 14.68 -7.54
C LEU A 119 18.33 13.26 -8.04
N PHE A 120 17.73 12.42 -7.19
CA PHE A 120 17.33 11.07 -7.58
C PHE A 120 16.38 11.07 -8.79
N LEU A 121 15.35 11.91 -8.80
CA LEU A 121 14.41 12.02 -9.93
C LEU A 121 15.10 12.54 -11.20
N ILE A 122 15.98 13.52 -11.10
CA ILE A 122 16.75 14.02 -12.25
C ILE A 122 17.57 12.89 -12.87
N LEU A 123 18.29 12.12 -12.04
CA LEU A 123 19.07 10.97 -12.51
C LEU A 123 18.17 9.87 -13.09
N LEU A 124 17.00 9.62 -12.48
CA LEU A 124 16.03 8.63 -12.95
C LEU A 124 15.46 8.99 -14.34
N PHE A 125 15.02 10.24 -14.52
CA PHE A 125 14.53 10.73 -15.81
C PHE A 125 15.65 10.80 -16.85
N GLY A 126 16.85 11.26 -16.46
CA GLY A 126 18.02 11.27 -17.34
C GLY A 126 18.35 9.87 -17.86
N ALA A 127 18.31 8.86 -16.98
CA ALA A 127 18.58 7.48 -17.36
C ALA A 127 17.47 6.86 -18.23
N LEU A 128 16.22 7.32 -18.11
CA LEU A 128 15.15 6.94 -19.05
C LEU A 128 15.38 7.53 -20.44
N ILE A 129 15.76 8.81 -20.52
CA ILE A 129 16.04 9.49 -21.79
C ILE A 129 17.26 8.86 -22.49
N GLN A 130 18.33 8.57 -21.73
CA GLN A 130 19.53 7.90 -22.26
C GLN A 130 19.23 6.50 -22.81
N GLY A 131 18.26 5.79 -22.23
CA GLY A 131 17.85 4.47 -22.74
C GLY A 131 17.19 4.50 -24.12
N GLY A 132 16.80 5.68 -24.63
CA GLY A 132 16.30 5.88 -26.00
C GLY A 132 14.91 5.31 -26.28
N VAL A 133 14.34 4.52 -25.37
CA VAL A 133 13.05 3.85 -25.55
C VAL A 133 12.13 4.18 -24.38
N ILE A 134 11.03 4.90 -24.68
CA ILE A 134 9.96 5.15 -23.72
C ILE A 134 8.87 4.10 -23.94
N PRO A 135 8.64 3.16 -23.01
CA PRO A 135 7.74 2.02 -23.19
C PRO A 135 6.32 2.40 -23.64
N LEU A 136 5.78 3.49 -23.11
CA LEU A 136 4.45 3.98 -23.47
C LEU A 136 4.31 4.27 -24.97
N PHE A 137 5.35 4.86 -25.58
CA PHE A 137 5.36 5.21 -27.00
C PHE A 137 5.85 4.07 -27.89
N ALA A 138 6.77 3.24 -27.36
CA ALA A 138 7.33 2.11 -28.07
C ALA A 138 6.40 0.88 -28.14
N LYS A 139 5.25 0.91 -27.45
CA LYS A 139 4.28 -0.20 -27.36
C LYS A 139 4.88 -1.49 -26.78
N ILE A 140 5.91 -1.36 -25.95
CA ILE A 140 6.58 -2.49 -25.32
C ILE A 140 5.86 -2.85 -24.03
N GLU A 141 5.74 -4.15 -23.73
CA GLU A 141 5.21 -4.58 -22.45
C GLU A 141 6.16 -4.18 -21.30
N ARG A 142 5.58 -3.75 -20.17
CA ARG A 142 6.32 -3.33 -18.98
C ARG A 142 7.34 -4.39 -18.51
N TRP A 143 7.00 -5.68 -18.63
CA TRP A 143 7.88 -6.76 -18.23
C TRP A 143 9.20 -6.73 -19.03
N THR A 144 9.10 -6.65 -20.36
CA THR A 144 10.26 -6.57 -21.26
C THR A 144 11.13 -5.35 -20.95
N PHE A 145 10.52 -4.21 -20.62
CA PHE A 145 11.28 -3.05 -20.21
C PHE A 145 12.00 -3.25 -18.87
N ASN A 146 11.34 -3.84 -17.87
CA ASN A 146 11.93 -4.06 -16.55
C ASN A 146 13.19 -4.94 -16.60
N GLU A 147 13.26 -5.91 -17.52
CA GLU A 147 14.43 -6.77 -17.70
C GLU A 147 15.66 -5.99 -18.19
N GLN A 148 15.43 -4.98 -19.02
CA GLN A 148 16.48 -4.12 -19.60
C GLN A 148 16.71 -2.84 -18.79
N ALA A 149 15.94 -2.64 -17.72
CA ALA A 149 15.92 -1.39 -17.00
C ALA A 149 17.18 -1.16 -16.16
N ASN A 150 17.59 0.11 -16.09
CA ASN A 150 18.73 0.53 -15.29
C ASN A 150 18.49 0.31 -13.77
N PHE A 151 19.56 0.43 -12.97
CA PHE A 151 19.50 0.27 -11.52
C PHE A 151 18.52 1.24 -10.83
N LEU A 152 18.41 2.49 -11.30
CA LEU A 152 17.51 3.49 -10.70
C LEU A 152 16.05 3.10 -10.89
N HIS A 153 15.68 2.60 -12.07
CA HIS A 153 14.34 2.09 -12.33
C HIS A 153 14.03 0.87 -11.46
N ARG A 154 14.97 -0.08 -11.37
CA ARG A 154 14.83 -1.25 -10.47
C ARG A 154 14.62 -0.82 -9.01
N PHE A 155 15.37 0.17 -8.55
CA PHE A 155 15.17 0.76 -7.23
C PHE A 155 13.76 1.32 -7.03
N VAL A 156 13.17 2.02 -8.02
CA VAL A 156 11.78 2.51 -7.93
C VAL A 156 10.77 1.37 -7.85
N ILE A 157 10.96 0.31 -8.63
CA ILE A 157 10.06 -0.85 -8.65
C ILE A 157 10.08 -1.58 -7.30
N GLU A 158 11.27 -1.74 -6.73
CA GLU A 158 11.49 -2.44 -5.47
C GLU A 158 11.14 -1.60 -4.25
N ARG A 159 11.54 -0.33 -4.22
CA ARG A 159 11.56 0.53 -3.03
C ARG A 159 10.76 1.83 -3.15
N GLY A 160 10.09 2.09 -4.27
CA GLY A 160 9.36 3.34 -4.49
C GLY A 160 8.26 3.59 -3.47
N ASP A 161 7.69 2.55 -2.88
CA ASP A 161 6.76 2.64 -1.75
C ASP A 161 7.38 3.22 -0.48
N MET A 162 8.57 2.76 -0.11
CA MET A 162 9.37 3.29 1.01
C MET A 162 9.69 4.77 0.78
N VAL A 163 10.06 5.12 -0.45
CA VAL A 163 10.31 6.52 -0.84
C VAL A 163 9.04 7.36 -0.69
N CYS A 164 7.90 6.89 -1.21
CA CYS A 164 6.63 7.62 -1.14
C CYS A 164 6.11 7.74 0.31
N PHE A 165 6.24 6.70 1.12
CA PHE A 165 5.93 6.75 2.55
C PHE A 165 6.82 7.77 3.28
N TRP A 166 8.11 7.81 2.97
CA TRP A 166 9.03 8.78 3.55
C TRP A 166 8.69 10.22 3.14
N TRP A 167 8.36 10.45 1.86
CA TRP A 167 7.87 11.74 1.38
C TRP A 167 6.57 12.18 2.09
N GLY A 168 5.62 11.27 2.26
CA GLY A 168 4.40 11.52 3.03
C GLY A 168 4.71 11.85 4.50
N THR A 169 5.71 11.18 5.09
CA THR A 169 6.15 11.44 6.47
C THR A 169 6.75 12.83 6.60
N MET A 170 7.61 13.27 5.67
CA MET A 170 8.15 14.64 5.67
C MET A 170 7.08 15.70 5.42
N PHE A 171 6.15 15.43 4.49
CA PHE A 171 5.00 16.30 4.22
C PHE A 171 4.17 16.55 5.49
N VAL A 172 3.93 15.52 6.29
CA VAL A 172 3.18 15.58 7.55
C VAL A 172 4.01 16.12 8.71
N ALA A 173 5.29 15.79 8.77
CA ALA A 173 6.21 16.26 9.81
C ALA A 173 6.30 17.79 9.84
N GLU A 174 6.33 18.45 8.67
CA GLU A 174 6.28 19.90 8.57
C GLU A 174 4.99 20.45 9.21
N TRP A 175 3.84 19.82 8.93
CA TRP A 175 2.56 20.25 9.48
C TRP A 175 2.48 20.06 11.00
N LEU A 176 3.01 18.95 11.52
CA LEU A 176 3.04 18.68 12.95
C LEU A 176 3.85 19.74 13.72
N ARG A 177 4.94 20.23 13.12
CA ARG A 177 5.88 21.16 13.79
C ARG A 177 5.58 22.64 13.51
N ARG A 178 5.11 22.97 12.31
CA ARG A 178 4.99 24.35 11.82
C ARG A 178 3.58 24.69 11.34
N ARG A 179 2.62 23.77 11.46
CA ARG A 179 1.21 23.93 11.02
C ARG A 179 1.05 24.28 9.54
N ARG A 180 2.07 23.96 8.72
CA ARG A 180 2.07 24.16 7.27
C ARG A 180 2.48 22.87 6.58
N TYR A 181 1.77 22.49 5.54
CA TYR A 181 2.14 21.36 4.71
C TYR A 181 3.24 21.74 3.73
N ASP A 182 4.17 20.81 3.48
CA ASP A 182 5.25 21.01 2.53
C ASP A 182 4.88 20.45 1.15
N TYR A 183 4.22 21.26 0.33
CA TYR A 183 3.74 20.87 -1.00
C TYR A 183 4.84 20.45 -1.97
N ARG A 184 6.13 20.70 -1.66
CA ARG A 184 7.26 20.19 -2.46
C ARG A 184 7.21 18.67 -2.62
N PHE A 185 6.80 17.93 -1.59
CA PHE A 185 6.68 16.47 -1.69
C PHE A 185 5.51 15.99 -2.56
N LEU A 186 4.45 16.80 -2.68
CA LEU A 186 3.37 16.51 -3.62
C LEU A 186 3.86 16.60 -5.07
N VAL A 187 4.75 17.56 -5.35
CA VAL A 187 5.41 17.69 -6.67
C VAL A 187 6.31 16.48 -6.94
N LEU A 188 7.09 16.02 -5.95
CA LEU A 188 7.91 14.81 -6.09
C LEU A 188 7.06 13.57 -6.38
N LEU A 189 5.93 13.41 -5.67
CA LEU A 189 4.98 12.33 -5.92
C LEU A 189 4.41 12.41 -7.35
N ALA A 190 3.97 13.59 -7.79
CA ALA A 190 3.45 13.79 -9.14
C ALA A 190 4.50 13.45 -10.22
N ALA A 191 5.76 13.85 -10.02
CA ALA A 191 6.86 13.52 -10.92
C ALA A 191 7.15 12.00 -10.95
N MET A 192 7.13 11.32 -9.80
CA MET A 192 7.28 9.86 -9.72
C MET A 192 6.12 9.13 -10.42
N ILE A 193 4.88 9.60 -10.23
CA ILE A 193 3.70 9.05 -10.90
C ILE A 193 3.81 9.23 -12.41
N PHE A 194 4.22 10.42 -12.86
CA PHE A 194 4.42 10.72 -14.28
C PHE A 194 5.52 9.84 -14.88
N TYR A 195 6.65 9.66 -14.19
CA TYR A 195 7.68 8.72 -14.60
C TYR A 195 7.12 7.30 -14.80
N MET A 196 6.32 6.84 -13.83
CA MET A 196 5.73 5.51 -13.86
C MET A 196 4.71 5.34 -14.98
N PHE A 197 3.99 6.41 -15.34
CA PHE A 197 3.13 6.43 -16.52
C PHE A 197 3.96 6.25 -17.81
N LEU A 198 5.07 6.97 -17.97
CA LEU A 198 5.93 6.91 -19.16
C LEU A 198 6.54 5.51 -19.38
N VAL A 199 6.88 4.81 -18.30
CA VAL A 199 7.43 3.44 -18.35
C VAL A 199 6.34 2.35 -18.46
N GLY A 200 5.10 2.72 -18.79
CA GLY A 200 4.01 1.77 -19.00
C GLY A 200 3.38 1.23 -17.71
N GLY A 201 3.53 1.95 -16.60
CA GLY A 201 2.77 1.70 -15.38
C GLY A 201 1.26 1.81 -15.66
N ARG A 202 0.49 0.82 -15.21
CA ARG A 202 -0.96 0.74 -15.44
C ARG A 202 -1.76 1.27 -14.25
N PHE A 203 -2.28 0.37 -13.42
CA PHE A 203 -3.04 0.74 -12.22
C PHE A 203 -2.19 0.65 -10.95
N SER A 204 -1.41 -0.43 -10.83
CA SER A 204 -0.68 -0.79 -9.60
C SER A 204 0.29 0.30 -9.09
N PRO A 205 1.15 0.94 -9.91
CA PRO A 205 2.07 1.96 -9.41
C PRO A 205 1.38 3.20 -8.81
N PHE A 206 0.31 3.69 -9.47
CA PHE A 206 -0.43 4.87 -9.02
C PHE A 206 -1.06 4.62 -7.66
N TYR A 207 -1.80 3.52 -7.57
CA TYR A 207 -2.43 3.09 -6.33
C TYR A 207 -1.40 2.83 -5.21
N ARG A 208 -0.29 2.14 -5.52
CA ARG A 208 0.79 1.85 -4.56
C ARG A 208 1.42 3.13 -4.02
N TYR A 209 1.91 4.01 -4.89
CA TYR A 209 2.66 5.19 -4.47
C TYR A 209 1.78 6.25 -3.80
N CYS A 210 0.56 6.49 -4.31
CA CYS A 210 -0.40 7.36 -3.64
C CYS A 210 -0.83 6.79 -2.29
N GLY A 211 -1.14 5.49 -2.21
CA GLY A 211 -1.54 4.83 -0.97
C GLY A 211 -0.48 5.00 0.12
N PHE A 212 0.78 4.70 -0.19
CA PHE A 212 1.87 4.82 0.77
C PHE A 212 2.20 6.26 1.17
N PHE A 213 2.07 7.22 0.25
CA PHE A 213 2.21 8.64 0.56
C PHE A 213 1.14 9.16 1.52
N ILE A 214 -0.09 8.64 1.44
CA ILE A 214 -1.22 9.10 2.24
C ILE A 214 -1.20 8.54 3.67
N ILE A 215 -0.64 7.34 3.90
CA ILE A 215 -0.64 6.70 5.22
C ILE A 215 -0.16 7.64 6.36
N PRO A 216 0.96 8.38 6.22
CA PRO A 216 1.42 9.31 7.26
C PRO A 216 0.41 10.41 7.63
N PHE A 217 -0.55 10.78 6.77
CA PHE A 217 -1.56 11.79 7.07
C PHE A 217 -2.45 11.39 8.25
N SER A 218 -2.56 10.09 8.55
CA SER A 218 -3.21 9.61 9.76
C SER A 218 -2.67 10.28 11.03
N ALA A 219 -1.35 10.52 11.11
CA ALA A 219 -0.72 11.22 12.23
C ALA A 219 -1.11 12.71 12.31
N ALA A 220 -1.22 13.39 11.16
CA ALA A 220 -1.70 14.77 11.12
C ALA A 220 -3.14 14.89 11.60
N LEU A 221 -4.04 14.04 11.07
CA LEU A 221 -5.45 14.04 11.45
C LEU A 221 -5.65 13.79 12.94
N LEU A 222 -4.87 12.85 13.49
CA LEU A 222 -4.88 12.51 14.90
C LEU A 222 -4.62 13.74 15.79
N VAL A 223 -3.53 14.46 15.54
CA VAL A 223 -3.17 15.66 16.31
C VAL A 223 -4.15 16.80 16.06
N GLN A 224 -4.65 16.92 14.83
CA GLN A 224 -5.59 17.98 14.48
C GLN A 224 -6.91 17.83 15.23
N ALA A 225 -7.44 16.61 15.33
CA ALA A 225 -8.72 16.36 15.99
C ALA A 225 -8.74 16.79 17.46
N ARG A 226 -7.59 16.71 18.16
CA ARG A 226 -7.44 17.17 19.55
C ARG A 226 -7.50 18.69 19.68
N GLY A 227 -6.99 19.44 18.69
CA GLY A 227 -7.07 20.91 18.69
C GLY A 227 -8.50 21.46 18.55
N PHE A 228 -9.45 20.64 18.11
CA PHE A 228 -10.86 20.97 17.97
C PHE A 228 -11.71 20.54 19.18
N ALA A 229 -11.09 20.33 20.35
CA ALA A 229 -11.74 19.90 21.60
C ALA A 229 -12.72 20.93 22.22
N GLY A 230 -13.52 21.62 21.40
CA GLY A 230 -14.90 22.00 21.69
C GLY A 230 -15.83 21.05 20.94
N GLY A 231 -15.88 19.79 21.38
CA GLY A 231 -16.87 18.76 21.02
C GLY A 231 -17.45 18.79 19.61
N ARG A 232 -16.74 18.27 18.59
CA ARG A 232 -17.37 17.71 17.36
C ARG A 232 -16.42 16.78 16.62
N SER A 233 -16.89 15.54 16.45
CA SER A 233 -16.46 14.44 15.56
C SER A 233 -15.06 14.51 14.92
N LEU A 234 -14.29 13.42 15.13
CA LEU A 234 -13.09 13.00 14.39
C LEU A 234 -13.26 12.94 12.85
N SER A 235 -14.43 13.28 12.32
CA SER A 235 -14.77 13.27 10.91
C SER A 235 -13.97 14.29 10.09
N LEU A 236 -13.49 13.85 8.92
CA LEU A 236 -12.96 14.71 7.85
C LEU A 236 -14.01 15.71 7.28
N LEU A 237 -15.30 15.45 7.50
CA LEU A 237 -16.42 16.12 6.83
C LEU A 237 -16.57 17.62 7.08
N PRO A 238 -16.37 18.19 8.28
CA PRO A 238 -16.47 19.64 8.47
C PRO A 238 -15.43 20.41 7.65
N ARG A 239 -14.35 19.76 7.22
CA ARG A 239 -13.29 20.32 6.37
C ARG A 239 -13.51 20.04 4.89
N ILE A 240 -14.07 18.87 4.56
CA ILE A 240 -14.53 18.54 3.21
C ILE A 240 -15.79 19.34 2.86
N ALA A 241 -16.52 19.94 3.82
CA ALA A 241 -17.71 20.75 3.53
C ALA A 241 -17.41 22.02 2.72
N ASP A 242 -16.15 22.46 2.61
CA ASP A 242 -15.79 23.50 1.66
C ASP A 242 -15.91 22.95 0.23
N ARG A 243 -16.90 23.48 -0.50
CA ARG A 243 -17.22 23.14 -1.88
C ARG A 243 -15.99 23.16 -2.79
N ARG A 244 -15.01 24.03 -2.53
CA ARG A 244 -13.76 24.12 -3.33
C ARG A 244 -12.87 22.90 -3.12
N ILE A 245 -12.76 22.43 -1.87
CA ILE A 245 -11.97 21.25 -1.51
C ILE A 245 -12.64 19.98 -2.05
N VAL A 246 -13.98 19.91 -1.99
CA VAL A 246 -14.73 18.82 -2.65
C VAL A 246 -14.47 18.84 -4.15
N LEU A 247 -14.70 19.96 -4.82
CA LEU A 247 -14.55 20.06 -6.27
C LEU A 247 -13.13 19.72 -6.73
N ALA A 248 -12.10 20.24 -6.03
CA ALA A 248 -10.71 19.93 -6.32
C ALA A 248 -10.39 18.45 -6.07
N GLY A 249 -10.82 17.90 -4.93
CA GLY A 249 -10.62 16.50 -4.58
C GLY A 249 -11.32 15.54 -5.55
N THR A 250 -12.58 15.80 -5.87
CA THR A 250 -13.36 15.05 -6.85
C THR A 250 -12.74 15.17 -8.24
N GLY A 251 -12.27 16.35 -8.63
CA GLY A 251 -11.55 16.56 -9.90
C GLY A 251 -10.27 15.73 -9.98
N ILE A 252 -9.46 15.69 -8.92
CA ILE A 252 -8.24 14.88 -8.85
C ILE A 252 -8.56 13.38 -8.91
N ILE A 253 -9.56 12.92 -8.16
CA ILE A 253 -9.99 11.51 -8.19
C ILE A 253 -10.49 11.15 -9.59
N ALA A 254 -11.36 11.98 -10.19
CA ALA A 254 -11.88 11.75 -11.53
C ALA A 254 -10.76 11.74 -12.59
N ALA A 255 -9.81 12.67 -12.53
CA ALA A 255 -8.66 12.70 -13.42
C ALA A 255 -7.77 11.46 -13.26
N THR A 256 -7.56 11.01 -12.02
CA THR A 256 -6.77 9.81 -11.74
C THR A 256 -7.47 8.56 -12.27
N VAL A 257 -8.77 8.43 -12.05
CA VAL A 257 -9.60 7.32 -12.58
C VAL A 257 -9.61 7.35 -14.11
N ALA A 258 -9.78 8.52 -14.73
CA ALA A 258 -9.75 8.67 -16.18
C ALA A 258 -8.38 8.29 -16.76
N MET A 259 -7.28 8.69 -16.12
CA MET A 259 -5.92 8.33 -16.50
C MET A 259 -5.69 6.81 -16.39
N ILE A 260 -6.15 6.18 -15.31
CA ILE A 260 -6.08 4.72 -15.12
C ILE A 260 -6.88 4.00 -16.21
N ALA A 261 -8.12 4.43 -16.44
CA ALA A 261 -9.01 3.86 -17.44
C ALA A 261 -8.40 3.99 -18.85
N PHE A 262 -7.85 5.17 -19.16
CA PHE A 262 -7.11 5.42 -20.39
C PHE A 262 -5.90 4.49 -20.53
N ALA A 263 -5.05 4.38 -19.49
CA ALA A 263 -3.88 3.52 -19.54
C ALA A 263 -4.24 2.04 -19.73
N LEU A 264 -5.33 1.58 -19.10
CA LEU A 264 -5.85 0.22 -19.27
C LEU A 264 -6.40 0.01 -20.69
N TYR A 265 -7.26 0.90 -21.16
CA TYR A 265 -7.87 0.82 -22.49
C TYR A 265 -6.83 0.92 -23.61
N TRP A 266 -5.88 1.84 -23.48
CA TRP A 266 -4.76 1.98 -24.42
C TRP A 266 -3.93 0.71 -24.49
N ASN A 267 -3.65 0.07 -23.34
CA ASN A 267 -2.93 -1.20 -23.33
C ASN A 267 -3.72 -2.32 -24.03
N LEU A 268 -5.03 -2.43 -23.78
CA LEU A 268 -5.87 -3.45 -24.40
C LEU A 268 -5.94 -3.29 -25.92
N THR A 269 -6.13 -2.07 -26.41
CA THR A 269 -6.32 -1.80 -27.84
C THR A 269 -5.01 -1.70 -28.61
N ARG A 270 -3.99 -1.04 -28.07
CA ARG A 270 -2.75 -0.73 -28.82
C ARG A 270 -1.59 -1.68 -28.57
N VAL A 271 -1.57 -2.36 -27.43
CA VAL A 271 -0.50 -3.32 -27.10
C VAL A 271 -0.99 -4.75 -27.31
N ARG A 272 -2.22 -5.06 -26.90
CA ARG A 272 -2.80 -6.41 -26.99
C ARG A 272 -3.68 -6.64 -28.21
N GLY A 273 -4.03 -5.58 -28.96
CA GLY A 273 -4.76 -5.69 -30.22
C GLY A 273 -6.24 -6.09 -30.09
N TYR A 274 -6.86 -5.90 -28.91
CA TYR A 274 -8.30 -6.15 -28.78
C TYR A 274 -9.11 -5.06 -29.50
N GLU A 275 -10.16 -5.46 -30.22
CA GLU A 275 -11.05 -4.56 -30.97
C GLU A 275 -12.52 -4.69 -30.52
N GLY A 276 -13.27 -3.59 -30.63
CA GLY A 276 -14.73 -3.56 -30.39
C GLY A 276 -15.17 -4.15 -29.05
N GLU A 277 -16.14 -5.07 -29.11
CA GLU A 277 -16.70 -5.74 -27.93
C GLU A 277 -15.68 -6.63 -27.19
N ALA A 278 -14.66 -7.16 -27.88
CA ALA A 278 -13.62 -7.95 -27.23
C ALA A 278 -12.78 -7.10 -26.28
N ALA A 279 -12.50 -5.84 -26.62
CA ALA A 279 -11.80 -4.90 -25.74
C ALA A 279 -12.64 -4.55 -24.50
N ARG A 280 -13.96 -4.39 -24.68
CA ARG A 280 -14.90 -4.14 -23.57
C ARG A 280 -15.01 -5.33 -22.64
N GLY A 281 -15.15 -6.54 -23.18
CA GLY A 281 -15.17 -7.78 -22.41
C GLY A 281 -13.90 -7.96 -21.59
N ALA A 282 -12.73 -7.81 -22.22
CA ALA A 282 -11.43 -7.90 -21.55
C ALA A 282 -11.25 -6.82 -20.45
N PHE A 283 -11.81 -5.62 -20.65
CA PHE A 283 -11.80 -4.57 -19.64
C PHE A 283 -12.63 -4.95 -18.42
N VAL A 284 -13.86 -5.42 -18.64
CA VAL A 284 -14.77 -5.88 -17.57
C VAL A 284 -14.15 -7.04 -16.80
N GLU A 285 -13.62 -8.03 -17.50
CA GLU A 285 -12.96 -9.18 -16.89
C GLU A 285 -11.77 -8.75 -16.02
N ARG A 286 -10.93 -7.85 -16.53
CA ARG A 286 -9.77 -7.33 -15.80
C ARG A 286 -10.12 -6.47 -14.58
N ALA A 287 -11.24 -5.76 -14.63
CA ALA A 287 -11.69 -4.87 -13.56
C ALA A 287 -12.51 -5.60 -12.49
N LEU A 288 -13.36 -6.56 -12.89
CA LEU A 288 -14.40 -7.13 -12.03
C LEU A 288 -14.27 -8.65 -11.80
N VAL A 289 -13.53 -9.38 -12.62
CA VAL A 289 -13.41 -10.85 -12.51
C VAL A 289 -12.04 -11.25 -11.95
N GLN A 290 -10.96 -10.82 -12.63
CA GLN A 290 -9.58 -11.18 -12.29
C GLN A 290 -9.15 -10.90 -10.84
N PRO A 291 -9.62 -9.83 -10.15
CA PRO A 291 -9.19 -9.56 -8.77
C PRO A 291 -9.61 -10.63 -7.75
N SER A 292 -10.65 -11.42 -8.05
CA SER A 292 -11.22 -12.39 -7.11
C SER A 292 -11.48 -13.78 -7.72
N GLU A 293 -11.10 -14.05 -8.97
CA GLU A 293 -11.33 -15.35 -9.63
C GLU A 293 -10.58 -16.52 -8.95
N ILE A 294 -9.30 -16.34 -8.59
CA ILE A 294 -8.55 -17.30 -7.75
C ILE A 294 -9.29 -17.50 -6.43
N GLY A 295 -9.78 -16.40 -5.85
CA GLY A 295 -10.49 -16.42 -4.57
C GLY A 295 -11.69 -17.33 -4.63
N TRP A 296 -12.41 -17.29 -5.75
CA TRP A 296 -13.62 -18.05 -5.95
C TRP A 296 -13.32 -19.54 -6.11
N ALA A 297 -12.29 -19.86 -6.89
CA ALA A 297 -11.81 -21.23 -7.04
C ALA A 297 -11.33 -21.83 -5.70
N SER A 298 -10.54 -21.10 -4.92
CA SER A 298 -10.12 -21.53 -3.57
C SER A 298 -11.29 -21.69 -2.60
N TYR A 299 -12.26 -20.77 -2.65
CA TYR A 299 -13.48 -20.88 -1.84
C TYR A 299 -14.22 -22.19 -2.13
N GLN A 300 -14.45 -22.51 -3.40
CA GLN A 300 -15.14 -23.73 -3.80
C GLN A 300 -14.36 -24.97 -3.37
N ARG A 301 -13.05 -24.99 -3.66
CA ARG A 301 -12.17 -26.12 -3.32
C ARG A 301 -12.11 -26.36 -1.81
N VAL A 302 -11.75 -25.36 -1.01
CA VAL A 302 -11.46 -25.55 0.42
C VAL A 302 -12.73 -25.61 1.28
N LEU A 303 -13.68 -24.69 1.06
CA LEU A 303 -14.82 -24.53 1.97
C LEU A 303 -16.05 -25.31 1.55
N VAL A 304 -16.25 -25.52 0.25
CA VAL A 304 -17.42 -26.25 -0.26
C VAL A 304 -17.08 -27.73 -0.39
N ASN A 305 -15.98 -28.05 -1.09
CA ASN A 305 -15.62 -29.44 -1.34
C ASN A 305 -14.81 -30.07 -0.21
N GLY A 306 -14.11 -29.27 0.61
CA GLY A 306 -13.20 -29.77 1.64
C GLY A 306 -11.87 -30.29 1.08
N ASP A 307 -11.54 -29.92 -0.16
CA ASP A 307 -10.37 -30.37 -0.91
C ASP A 307 -9.13 -29.53 -0.56
N TRP A 308 -8.64 -29.62 0.67
CA TRP A 308 -7.43 -28.90 1.11
C TRP A 308 -6.39 -29.85 1.69
N ASP A 309 -5.12 -29.59 1.38
CA ASP A 309 -3.97 -30.30 1.92
C ASP A 309 -2.95 -29.29 2.46
N ALA A 310 -2.99 -29.07 3.77
CA ALA A 310 -2.08 -28.15 4.45
C ALA A 310 -0.61 -28.50 4.27
N ARG A 311 -0.28 -29.80 4.15
CA ARG A 311 1.11 -30.24 4.01
C ARG A 311 1.63 -29.89 2.63
N ARG A 312 0.82 -30.12 1.60
CA ARG A 312 1.10 -29.72 0.22
C ARG A 312 1.19 -28.20 0.09
N ALA A 313 0.25 -27.46 0.68
CA ALA A 313 0.29 -26.00 0.71
C ALA A 313 1.57 -25.48 1.39
N PHE A 314 1.95 -26.05 2.54
CA PHE A 314 3.16 -25.66 3.25
C PHE A 314 4.43 -25.95 2.43
N ASP A 315 4.54 -27.13 1.82
CA ASP A 315 5.70 -27.48 0.99
C ASP A 315 5.79 -26.55 -0.23
N ALA A 316 4.68 -26.28 -0.91
CA ALA A 316 4.65 -25.38 -2.08
C ALA A 316 5.02 -23.93 -1.72
N LEU A 317 4.70 -23.46 -0.51
CA LEU A 317 5.00 -22.09 -0.08
C LEU A 317 6.44 -21.91 0.44
N PHE A 318 6.96 -22.90 1.17
CA PHE A 318 8.18 -22.75 1.96
C PHE A 318 9.27 -23.79 1.65
N GLY A 319 8.91 -25.01 1.26
CA GLY A 319 9.84 -26.10 1.02
C GLY A 319 10.36 -26.16 -0.41
N ARG A 320 9.43 -26.33 -1.36
CA ARG A 320 9.70 -26.54 -2.79
C ARG A 320 8.80 -25.66 -3.68
N PRO A 321 8.91 -24.32 -3.58
CA PRO A 321 8.18 -23.43 -4.47
C PRO A 321 8.67 -23.56 -5.92
N ILE A 322 7.77 -23.35 -6.89
CA ILE A 322 8.11 -23.34 -8.32
C ILE A 322 9.20 -22.28 -8.59
N VAL A 323 9.02 -21.06 -8.08
CA VAL A 323 10.03 -19.99 -8.10
C VAL A 323 10.14 -19.33 -6.73
N ALA A 324 11.18 -19.69 -5.98
CA ALA A 324 11.42 -19.23 -4.61
C ALA A 324 11.55 -17.70 -4.46
N GLY A 325 12.13 -17.02 -5.46
CA GLY A 325 12.37 -15.57 -5.43
C GLY A 325 11.13 -14.70 -5.68
N ARG A 326 9.96 -15.31 -5.90
CA ARG A 326 8.69 -14.61 -6.17
C ARG A 326 7.68 -14.87 -5.06
N ASN A 327 6.52 -14.23 -5.15
CA ASN A 327 5.40 -14.56 -4.28
C ASN A 327 4.94 -16.00 -4.60
N THR A 328 5.12 -16.92 -3.65
CA THR A 328 4.86 -18.36 -3.80
C THR A 328 3.37 -18.69 -3.71
N THR A 329 2.57 -17.81 -3.12
CA THR A 329 1.14 -18.04 -2.90
C THR A 329 0.34 -18.15 -4.20
N PRO A 330 0.36 -17.17 -5.12
CA PRO A 330 -0.39 -17.35 -6.36
C PRO A 330 0.18 -18.47 -7.22
N GLN A 331 1.45 -18.85 -7.06
CA GLN A 331 2.02 -20.00 -7.78
C GLN A 331 1.33 -21.30 -7.34
N PHE A 332 1.22 -21.49 -6.02
CA PHE A 332 0.48 -22.62 -5.45
C PHE A 332 -0.99 -22.58 -5.84
N LEU A 333 -1.68 -21.45 -5.66
CA LEU A 333 -3.10 -21.32 -5.99
C LEU A 333 -3.39 -21.54 -7.48
N MET A 334 -2.48 -21.13 -8.36
CA MET A 334 -2.53 -21.44 -9.79
C MET A 334 -2.40 -22.95 -10.02
N SER A 335 -1.40 -23.59 -9.41
CA SER A 335 -1.17 -25.04 -9.55
C SER A 335 -2.41 -25.85 -9.13
N GLU A 336 -3.06 -25.46 -8.02
CA GLU A 336 -4.29 -26.13 -7.55
C GLU A 336 -5.53 -25.84 -8.40
N THR A 337 -5.50 -24.83 -9.27
CA THR A 337 -6.69 -24.40 -10.03
C THR A 337 -6.59 -24.75 -11.51
N ILE A 338 -5.46 -24.47 -12.15
CA ILE A 338 -5.23 -24.72 -13.58
C ILE A 338 -4.27 -25.88 -13.85
N GLY A 339 -3.65 -26.45 -12.81
CA GLY A 339 -2.74 -27.60 -12.92
C GLY A 339 -1.36 -27.28 -13.51
N GLU A 340 -0.52 -28.31 -13.56
CA GLU A 340 0.73 -28.34 -14.32
C GLU A 340 0.51 -29.04 -15.68
N PRO A 341 1.30 -28.72 -16.73
CA PRO A 341 2.45 -27.81 -16.77
C PRO A 341 2.09 -26.32 -16.91
N ARG A 342 0.79 -26.01 -17.07
CA ARG A 342 0.29 -24.68 -17.43
C ARG A 342 0.67 -23.60 -16.43
N THR A 343 0.70 -23.93 -15.13
CA THR A 343 1.14 -23.01 -14.08
C THR A 343 2.59 -22.59 -14.27
N THR A 344 3.49 -23.56 -14.52
CA THR A 344 4.91 -23.28 -14.77
C THR A 344 5.10 -22.43 -16.04
N GLU A 345 4.38 -22.73 -17.12
CA GLU A 345 4.42 -21.94 -18.36
C GLU A 345 3.99 -20.49 -18.13
N HIS A 346 2.92 -20.26 -17.37
CA HIS A 346 2.47 -18.91 -17.04
C HIS A 346 3.47 -18.14 -16.16
N ILE A 347 4.02 -18.77 -15.12
CA ILE A 347 4.97 -18.13 -14.21
C ILE A 347 6.28 -17.78 -14.94
N THR A 348 6.79 -18.69 -15.77
CA THR A 348 8.00 -18.48 -16.58
C THR A 348 7.78 -17.40 -17.63
N GLY A 349 6.57 -17.32 -18.20
CA GLY A 349 6.12 -16.21 -19.07
C GLY A 349 5.88 -14.87 -18.36
N GLY A 350 6.20 -14.75 -17.07
CA GLY A 350 6.08 -13.49 -16.32
C GLY A 350 4.64 -13.12 -15.92
N PHE A 351 3.72 -14.07 -16.05
CA PHE A 351 2.32 -13.89 -15.73
C PHE A 351 1.96 -14.53 -14.39
N GLN A 352 1.14 -13.84 -13.61
CA GLN A 352 0.68 -14.29 -12.30
C GLN A 352 -0.75 -13.78 -12.06
N PHE A 353 -1.62 -14.65 -11.57
CA PHE A 353 -2.99 -14.28 -11.20
C PHE A 353 -3.00 -13.27 -10.03
N ALA A 354 -4.03 -12.44 -9.99
CA ALA A 354 -4.24 -11.49 -8.91
C ALA A 354 -4.94 -12.18 -7.72
N GLY A 355 -4.59 -11.79 -6.49
CA GLY A 355 -5.17 -12.32 -5.26
C GLY A 355 -4.21 -13.21 -4.47
N GLY A 356 -4.72 -13.87 -3.44
CA GLY A 356 -3.95 -14.74 -2.54
C GLY A 356 -4.30 -14.58 -1.06
N PHE A 357 -4.97 -13.49 -0.68
CA PHE A 357 -5.55 -13.30 0.65
C PHE A 357 -7.07 -13.05 0.62
N PRO A 358 -7.90 -13.71 1.42
CA PRO A 358 -7.51 -14.56 2.55
C PRO A 358 -7.26 -16.01 2.15
N GLU A 359 -7.40 -16.35 0.86
CA GLU A 359 -7.38 -17.71 0.30
C GLU A 359 -6.31 -18.61 0.91
N ILE A 360 -5.06 -18.13 0.94
CA ILE A 360 -3.92 -18.95 1.36
C ILE A 360 -3.98 -19.39 2.81
N PHE A 361 -4.64 -18.60 3.68
CA PHE A 361 -4.83 -19.02 5.07
C PHE A 361 -5.70 -20.27 5.12
N PHE A 362 -6.74 -20.34 4.30
CA PHE A 362 -7.65 -21.48 4.23
C PHE A 362 -7.02 -22.72 3.63
N GLU A 363 -6.16 -22.56 2.64
CA GLU A 363 -5.37 -23.68 2.13
C GLU A 363 -4.40 -24.24 3.19
N LEU A 364 -3.77 -23.36 3.99
CA LEU A 364 -2.78 -23.76 5.00
C LEU A 364 -3.39 -24.30 6.29
N PHE A 365 -4.51 -23.72 6.75
CA PHE A 365 -5.05 -23.97 8.08
C PHE A 365 -6.48 -24.55 8.02
N GLY A 366 -7.01 -24.80 6.82
CA GLY A 366 -8.34 -25.35 6.61
C GLY A 366 -9.48 -24.39 6.95
N PRO A 367 -10.74 -24.86 6.92
CA PRO A 367 -11.93 -24.02 7.07
C PRO A 367 -12.11 -23.42 8.47
N TYR A 368 -11.44 -23.96 9.50
CA TYR A 368 -11.68 -23.57 10.90
C TYR A 368 -10.51 -22.79 11.51
N LEU A 369 -9.27 -23.28 11.42
CA LEU A 369 -8.14 -22.62 12.09
C LEU A 369 -7.75 -21.30 11.43
N SER A 370 -8.01 -21.15 10.14
CA SER A 370 -7.73 -19.93 9.37
C SER A 370 -8.26 -18.66 10.01
N TRP A 371 -9.44 -18.71 10.62
CA TRP A 371 -10.06 -17.55 11.26
C TRP A 371 -9.21 -17.00 12.41
N PHE A 372 -8.59 -17.88 13.21
CA PHE A 372 -7.69 -17.46 14.30
C PHE A 372 -6.41 -16.83 13.75
N PHE A 373 -5.84 -17.39 12.68
CA PHE A 373 -4.64 -16.84 12.05
C PHE A 373 -4.91 -15.49 11.37
N LEU A 374 -6.07 -15.32 10.73
CA LEU A 374 -6.50 -14.04 10.17
C LEU A 374 -6.63 -12.96 11.25
N LEU A 375 -7.27 -13.29 12.38
CA LEU A 375 -7.39 -12.39 13.52
C LEU A 375 -6.00 -12.04 14.11
N GLY A 376 -5.12 -13.04 14.27
CA GLY A 376 -3.75 -12.84 14.74
C GLY A 376 -2.93 -11.94 13.81
N ALA A 377 -3.03 -12.14 12.50
CA ALA A 377 -2.44 -11.26 11.49
C ALA A 377 -2.98 -9.82 11.61
N GLY A 378 -4.29 -9.67 11.82
CA GLY A 378 -4.93 -8.37 12.07
C GLY A 378 -4.35 -7.67 13.30
N TRP A 379 -4.15 -8.39 14.41
CA TRP A 379 -3.53 -7.87 15.63
C TRP A 379 -2.10 -7.38 15.41
N LEU A 380 -1.26 -8.20 14.79
CA LEU A 380 0.13 -7.82 14.49
C LEU A 380 0.18 -6.57 13.61
N THR A 381 -0.65 -6.53 12.57
CA THR A 381 -0.73 -5.39 11.65
C THR A 381 -1.20 -4.13 12.37
N ALA A 382 -2.20 -4.23 13.25
CA ALA A 382 -2.71 -3.12 14.04
C ALA A 382 -1.66 -2.57 15.02
N LEU A 383 -0.95 -3.45 15.72
CA LEU A 383 0.10 -3.07 16.68
C LEU A 383 1.27 -2.38 15.99
N ILE A 384 1.78 -2.94 14.88
CA ILE A 384 2.88 -2.32 14.13
C ILE A 384 2.45 -0.99 13.52
N SER A 385 1.21 -0.89 13.02
CA SER A 385 0.64 0.37 12.52
C SER A 385 0.54 1.43 13.61
N ALA A 386 0.19 1.04 14.84
CA ALA A 386 0.16 1.93 15.99
C ALA A 386 1.56 2.44 16.36
N ILE A 387 2.57 1.55 16.38
CA ILE A 387 3.98 1.95 16.59
C ILE A 387 4.41 2.96 15.53
N MET A 388 4.11 2.69 14.26
CA MET A 388 4.43 3.58 13.14
C MET A 388 3.80 4.97 13.32
N ILE A 389 2.49 5.05 13.57
CA ILE A 389 1.77 6.34 13.70
C ILE A 389 2.23 7.09 14.94
N ARG A 390 2.32 6.43 16.09
CA ARG A 390 2.84 7.04 17.32
C ARG A 390 4.24 7.61 17.10
N SER A 391 5.09 6.90 16.37
CA SER A 391 6.46 7.32 16.07
C SER A 391 6.49 8.54 15.15
N ILE A 392 5.62 8.61 14.13
CA ILE A 392 5.48 9.82 13.29
C ILE A 392 5.06 11.03 14.15
N VAL A 393 4.04 10.85 14.99
CA VAL A 393 3.54 11.92 15.87
C VAL A 393 4.63 12.42 16.82
N ALA A 394 5.38 11.50 17.44
CA ALA A 394 6.45 11.82 18.38
C ALA A 394 7.78 12.25 17.72
N GLY A 395 7.86 12.28 16.38
CA GLY A 395 9.08 12.60 15.64
C GLY A 395 10.20 11.56 15.77
N ARG A 396 9.86 10.29 16.04
CA ARG A 396 10.74 9.11 16.04
C ARG A 396 10.83 8.53 14.63
N TYR A 397 11.49 9.25 13.72
CA TYR A 397 11.43 8.96 12.29
C TYR A 397 12.10 7.65 11.90
N LEU A 398 13.14 7.21 12.63
CA LEU A 398 13.80 5.92 12.34
C LEU A 398 12.88 4.76 12.68
N THR A 399 12.24 4.79 13.84
CA THR A 399 11.23 3.81 14.26
C THR A 399 10.05 3.81 13.30
N ALA A 400 9.57 4.98 12.87
CA ALA A 400 8.48 5.06 11.89
C ALA A 400 8.84 4.35 10.57
N MET A 401 10.04 4.60 10.04
CA MET A 401 10.51 4.01 8.79
C MET A 401 10.69 2.49 8.91
N LEU A 402 11.32 2.01 9.98
CA LEU A 402 11.51 0.57 10.22
C LEU A 402 10.18 -0.14 10.51
N SER A 403 9.25 0.52 11.21
CA SER A 403 7.90 -0.01 11.43
C SER A 403 7.18 -0.20 10.11
N PHE A 404 7.24 0.78 9.21
CA PHE A 404 6.69 0.65 7.87
C PHE A 404 7.37 -0.48 7.08
N TYR A 405 8.69 -0.65 7.21
CA TYR A 405 9.42 -1.69 6.51
C TYR A 405 9.05 -3.12 6.98
N VAL A 406 8.76 -3.29 8.27
CA VAL A 406 8.20 -4.55 8.80
C VAL A 406 6.73 -4.70 8.37
N LEU A 407 5.93 -3.64 8.49
CA LEU A 407 4.52 -3.62 8.10
C LEU A 407 4.31 -3.94 6.61
N TYR A 408 5.27 -3.59 5.76
CA TYR A 408 5.23 -3.89 4.34
C TYR A 408 5.10 -5.40 4.05
N GLY A 409 5.72 -6.26 4.88
CA GLY A 409 5.53 -7.72 4.80
C GLY A 409 4.06 -8.12 4.95
N PHE A 410 3.37 -7.52 5.93
CA PHE A 410 1.93 -7.74 6.11
C PHE A 410 1.10 -7.13 4.97
N TYR A 411 1.50 -5.99 4.39
CA TYR A 411 0.80 -5.43 3.24
C TYR A 411 0.87 -6.34 2.01
N VAL A 412 2.04 -6.92 1.70
CA VAL A 412 2.16 -7.87 0.58
C VAL A 412 1.42 -9.17 0.85
N MET A 413 1.32 -9.59 2.12
CA MET A 413 0.45 -10.69 2.54
C MET A 413 -1.01 -10.39 2.26
N TYR A 414 -1.56 -9.24 2.66
CA TYR A 414 -2.97 -8.91 2.42
C TYR A 414 -3.33 -8.68 0.95
N ILE A 415 -2.36 -8.34 0.11
CA ILE A 415 -2.60 -8.04 -1.31
C ILE A 415 -2.46 -9.29 -2.17
N GLY A 416 -1.35 -10.03 -2.01
CA GLY A 416 -1.01 -11.16 -2.85
C GLY A 416 -0.92 -12.49 -2.11
N GLY A 417 -1.27 -12.53 -0.82
CA GLY A 417 -1.10 -13.71 0.01
C GLY A 417 0.36 -14.09 0.29
N MET A 418 1.33 -13.20 0.01
CA MET A 418 2.75 -13.52 0.13
C MET A 418 3.11 -13.82 1.58
N LEU A 419 3.40 -15.09 1.92
CA LEU A 419 3.76 -15.53 3.27
C LEU A 419 5.25 -15.90 3.39
N ASN A 420 5.93 -16.16 2.28
CA ASN A 420 7.35 -16.53 2.26
C ASN A 420 8.30 -15.43 2.77
N PHE A 421 7.83 -14.19 2.96
CA PHE A 421 8.62 -13.16 3.67
C PHE A 421 8.96 -13.59 5.10
N ALA A 422 8.09 -14.35 5.77
CA ALA A 422 8.31 -14.82 7.14
C ALA A 422 9.43 -15.88 7.23
N ALA A 423 9.69 -16.61 6.15
CA ALA A 423 10.80 -17.57 6.07
C ALA A 423 12.13 -16.91 5.72
N THR A 424 12.12 -15.64 5.30
CA THR A 424 13.33 -14.96 4.84
C THR A 424 14.11 -14.37 6.04
N PRO A 425 15.39 -14.73 6.26
CA PRO A 425 16.19 -14.21 7.38
C PRO A 425 16.25 -12.67 7.43
N THR A 426 16.26 -12.02 6.26
CA THR A 426 16.28 -10.56 6.16
C THR A 426 15.06 -9.89 6.76
N TYR A 427 13.91 -10.58 6.85
CA TYR A 427 12.72 -10.05 7.52
C TYR A 427 12.91 -9.99 9.04
N TRP A 428 13.47 -11.04 9.63
CA TRP A 428 13.77 -11.08 11.07
C TRP A 428 14.84 -10.07 11.48
N ILE A 429 15.82 -9.81 10.60
CA ILE A 429 16.79 -8.71 10.79
C ILE A 429 16.07 -7.36 10.85
N LYS A 430 15.05 -7.11 10.02
CA LYS A 430 14.26 -5.87 10.07
C LYS A 430 13.48 -5.74 11.38
N ILE A 431 12.92 -6.84 11.88
CA ILE A 431 12.24 -6.87 13.19
C ILE A 431 13.24 -6.53 14.31
N ALA A 432 14.41 -7.17 14.32
CA ALA A 432 15.45 -6.87 15.31
C ALA A 432 15.91 -5.41 15.24
N ALA A 433 16.10 -4.87 14.03
CA ALA A 433 16.43 -3.47 13.81
C ALA A 433 15.33 -2.52 14.30
N LEU A 434 14.05 -2.87 14.10
CA LEU A 434 12.92 -2.10 14.64
C LEU A 434 12.95 -2.05 16.17
N PHE A 435 13.14 -3.19 16.84
CA PHE A 435 13.27 -3.22 18.30
C PHE A 435 14.46 -2.39 18.80
N ALA A 436 15.61 -2.50 18.14
CA ALA A 436 16.78 -1.71 18.47
C ALA A 436 16.51 -0.21 18.30
N ALA A 437 15.83 0.19 17.22
CA ALA A 437 15.47 1.59 16.97
C ALA A 437 14.49 2.15 18.00
N ILE A 438 13.49 1.37 18.43
CA ILE A 438 12.55 1.77 19.47
C ILE A 438 13.30 2.09 20.77
N ILE A 439 14.17 1.19 21.21
CA ILE A 439 14.96 1.36 22.43
C ILE A 439 15.92 2.55 22.31
N LEU A 440 16.59 2.66 21.16
CA LEU A 440 17.56 3.73 20.92
C LEU A 440 16.90 5.10 20.89
N GLU A 441 15.86 5.30 20.07
CA GLU A 441 15.18 6.59 19.94
C GLU A 441 14.47 7.00 21.24
N GLU A 442 13.92 6.04 22.00
CA GLU A 442 13.30 6.35 23.29
C GLU A 442 14.31 6.87 24.32
N ARG A 443 15.46 6.19 24.47
CA ARG A 443 16.54 6.65 25.37
C ARG A 443 17.09 8.00 24.94
N TRP A 444 17.33 8.17 23.65
CA TRP A 444 17.91 9.39 23.07
C TRP A 444 16.95 10.59 23.18
N GLN A 445 15.64 10.36 23.04
CA GLN A 445 14.61 11.38 23.29
C GLN A 445 14.56 11.80 24.76
N MET A 446 14.69 10.88 25.72
CA MET A 446 14.76 11.23 27.15
C MET A 446 15.96 12.15 27.46
N LEU A 447 17.06 12.00 26.71
CA LEU A 447 18.26 12.85 26.81
C LEU A 447 18.17 14.15 26.01
N GLY A 448 17.02 14.44 25.37
CA GLY A 448 16.83 15.63 24.54
C GLY A 448 17.63 15.62 23.23
N ARG A 449 18.15 14.46 22.80
CA ARG A 449 18.99 14.31 21.61
C ARG A 449 18.33 13.30 20.67
N PRO A 450 17.41 13.68 19.76
CA PRO A 450 16.81 12.71 18.84
C PRO A 450 17.86 12.10 17.90
N VAL A 451 17.73 10.81 17.58
CA VAL A 451 18.64 10.09 16.66
C VAL A 451 18.63 10.74 15.27
N LEU A 452 17.43 11.07 14.77
CA LEU A 452 17.24 11.81 13.53
C LEU A 452 16.61 13.18 13.86
N PRO A 453 17.41 14.22 14.14
CA PRO A 453 16.88 15.53 14.49
C PRO A 453 16.17 16.16 13.30
N TRP A 454 15.09 16.90 13.60
CA TRP A 454 14.36 17.66 12.59
C TRP A 454 15.19 18.81 12.03
N VAL A 455 15.88 19.54 12.89
CA VAL A 455 16.84 20.59 12.52
C VAL A 455 18.22 19.96 12.47
N LEU A 456 18.81 19.91 11.28
CA LEU A 456 20.12 19.29 11.06
C LEU A 456 21.26 20.30 11.24
N ALA A 457 21.07 21.54 10.82
CA ALA A 457 22.04 22.61 10.97
C ALA A 457 21.40 24.00 10.89
N ASP A 458 22.12 25.00 11.40
CA ASP A 458 21.83 26.42 11.14
C ASP A 458 22.72 26.91 9.99
N LYS A 459 22.09 27.31 8.87
CA LYS A 459 22.76 27.77 7.65
C LYS A 459 23.67 28.97 7.95
N THR A 460 23.31 29.83 8.92
CA THR A 460 24.13 31.01 9.26
C THR A 460 25.50 30.62 9.84
N ARG A 461 25.59 29.54 10.61
CA ARG A 461 26.85 29.04 11.18
C ARG A 461 27.70 28.29 10.15
N LEU A 462 27.07 27.61 9.20
CA LEU A 462 27.77 26.90 8.12
C LEU A 462 28.51 27.86 7.18
N PHE A 463 27.87 28.96 6.76
CA PHE A 463 28.48 29.94 5.88
C PHE A 463 29.46 30.90 6.59
N ARG A 464 29.36 31.07 7.91
CA ARG A 464 30.35 31.87 8.67
C ARG A 464 31.72 31.20 8.77
N ARG A 465 31.77 29.87 8.80
CA ARG A 465 33.04 29.12 8.86
C ARG A 465 33.79 29.10 7.52
N SER A 466 33.11 29.14 6.38
CA SER A 466 33.76 29.23 5.07
C SER A 466 34.33 30.62 4.77
N ALA A 467 33.79 31.68 5.38
CA ALA A 467 34.31 33.05 5.23
C ALA A 467 35.58 33.35 6.06
N VAL A 468 35.85 32.58 7.12
CA VAL A 468 37.00 32.81 8.04
C VAL A 468 38.25 32.00 7.63
N SER A 469 38.15 31.15 6.59
CA SER A 469 39.28 30.36 6.06
C SER A 469 40.08 31.07 4.95
N LYS A 470 39.84 32.36 4.72
CA LYS A 470 40.63 33.20 3.82
C LYS A 470 41.08 34.46 4.55
N VAL A 471 42.00 34.32 5.50
CA VAL A 471 42.89 35.40 5.95
C VAL A 471 44.29 34.82 6.04
#